data_AF-A0A8T3Z6I7-F1
#
_entry.id   AF-A0A8T3Z6I7-F1
#
_cell.length_a   1.000
_cell.length_b   1.000
_cell.length_c   1.000
_cell.angle_alpha   90.00
_cell.angle_beta   90.00
_cell.angle_gamma   90.00
#
_symmetry.space_group_name_H-M   'P 1'
#
loop_
_entity.id
_entity.type
_entity.pdbx_description
1 polymer ?
#
loop_
_entity_poly.entity_id
_entity_poly.type
_entity_poly.pdbx_seq_one_letter_code
_entity_poly.pdbx_strand_id
1 'polypeptide(L)'
;MEKNIISAAIIVLLLGTVGVIGVQLYGSKVTGYVTSPDPNQGFSSYDEMMAAHHGSGASGDACGFVGESNVTVMDGEELPYGITFDTNGYEKLLSFDSSISMSGVQQTVVGLDIELPCCDFKLIEPAGNCDCGHHVALVGLAKMLATKGYSKTDIQAEIVKWKGLFYPNGTASAAGGC
;
A
#
# COMPACT_ATOMS: atom_id res chain seq x y z
N MET A 1 -57.77 17.65 26.58
CA MET A 1 -57.90 19.12 26.59
C MET A 1 -57.13 19.60 27.83
N GLU A 2 -56.13 20.46 27.86
CA GLU A 2 -55.34 21.29 26.93
C GLU A 2 -54.01 21.59 27.68
N LYS A 3 -52.85 21.23 27.11
CA LYS A 3 -51.69 22.09 26.77
C LYS A 3 -51.52 23.40 27.57
N ASN A 4 -50.38 23.50 28.28
CA ASN A 4 -49.56 24.71 28.50
C ASN A 4 -48.10 24.21 28.55
N ILE A 5 -47.33 24.19 27.46
CA ILE A 5 -46.59 25.29 26.82
C ILE A 5 -45.37 25.76 27.64
N ILE A 6 -44.20 25.25 27.21
CA ILE A 6 -42.92 25.94 26.97
C ILE A 6 -42.31 26.76 28.12
N SER A 7 -41.18 26.27 28.62
CA SER A 7 -40.08 27.15 29.03
C SER A 7 -38.77 26.58 28.47
N ALA A 8 -38.36 27.12 27.33
CA ALA A 8 -37.06 26.92 26.74
C ALA A 8 -36.12 28.01 27.24
N ALA A 9 -35.02 27.64 27.91
CA ALA A 9 -33.75 28.37 27.86
C ALA A 9 -32.65 27.62 28.65
N ILE A 10 -31.66 27.12 27.90
CA ILE A 10 -30.22 27.30 28.15
C ILE A 10 -29.67 26.73 29.48
N ILE A 11 -28.94 25.61 29.38
CA ILE A 11 -27.51 25.52 29.79
C ILE A 11 -26.92 24.30 29.08
N VAL A 12 -26.11 24.58 28.06
CA VAL A 12 -25.05 23.71 27.54
C VAL A 12 -23.86 23.91 28.48
N LEU A 13 -23.39 22.85 29.16
CA LEU A 13 -22.01 22.72 29.67
C LEU A 13 -21.81 21.28 30.19
N LEU A 14 -21.19 20.40 29.40
CA LEU A 14 -19.75 20.05 29.43
C LEU A 14 -19.39 18.92 30.42
N LEU A 15 -19.03 17.79 29.83
CA LEU A 15 -17.85 16.95 30.09
C LEU A 15 -17.42 16.66 31.53
N GLY A 16 -17.32 15.35 31.82
CA GLY A 16 -16.24 14.83 32.64
C GLY A 16 -16.66 13.80 33.67
N THR A 17 -16.61 12.51 33.31
CA THR A 17 -16.12 11.50 34.26
C THR A 17 -15.28 10.46 33.51
N VAL A 18 -13.99 10.59 33.77
CA VAL A 18 -12.89 9.73 33.39
C VAL A 18 -12.99 8.43 34.18
N GLY A 19 -13.17 7.30 33.49
CA GLY A 19 -13.05 5.96 34.07
C GLY A 19 -11.71 5.34 33.65
N VAL A 20 -10.66 5.59 34.44
CA VAL A 20 -9.36 4.91 34.33
C VAL A 20 -9.53 3.49 34.87
N ILE A 21 -9.41 2.48 34.00
CA ILE A 21 -9.08 1.11 34.41
C ILE A 21 -7.61 0.89 34.03
N GLY A 22 -6.76 0.87 35.04
CA GLY A 22 -5.38 0.45 34.93
C GLY A 22 -5.29 -1.07 34.91
N VAL A 23 -4.60 -1.61 33.91
CA VAL A 23 -3.92 -2.90 34.02
C VAL A 23 -2.46 -2.64 33.70
N GLN A 24 -1.66 -2.57 34.76
CA GLN A 24 -0.22 -2.82 34.67
C GLN A 24 0.00 -4.33 34.76
N LEU A 25 0.57 -4.93 33.71
CA LEU A 25 1.38 -6.13 33.84
C LEU A 25 2.59 -6.03 32.91
N TYR A 26 3.73 -5.74 33.54
CA TYR A 26 5.02 -6.41 33.38
C TYR A 26 5.49 -6.81 31.96
N GLY A 27 6.48 -6.04 31.48
CA GLY A 27 7.81 -6.62 31.25
C GLY A 27 8.00 -7.44 29.98
N SER A 28 8.26 -6.75 28.87
CA SER A 28 9.41 -7.04 28.01
C SER A 28 9.76 -5.78 27.23
N LYS A 29 10.83 -5.11 27.67
CA LYS A 29 11.49 -4.10 26.85
C LYS A 29 12.13 -4.80 25.67
N VAL A 30 11.43 -4.87 24.54
CA VAL A 30 12.10 -4.93 23.23
C VAL A 30 12.21 -3.49 22.77
N THR A 31 13.21 -2.80 23.31
CA THR A 31 13.73 -1.56 22.70
C THR A 31 14.52 -1.97 21.46
N GLY A 32 13.80 -2.34 20.41
CA GLY A 32 14.29 -2.27 19.05
C GLY A 32 13.69 -1.01 18.46
N TYR A 33 14.47 0.07 18.42
CA TYR A 33 14.24 1.10 17.42
C TYR A 33 14.30 0.36 16.08
N VAL A 34 13.16 0.07 15.46
CA VAL A 34 13.16 -0.22 14.03
C VAL A 34 13.48 1.13 13.42
N THR A 35 14.75 1.36 13.14
CA THR A 35 15.18 2.37 12.20
C THR A 35 14.24 2.28 11.02
N SER A 36 13.69 3.42 10.61
CA SER A 36 12.90 3.58 9.40
C SER A 36 13.41 2.60 8.34
N PRO A 37 12.55 1.74 7.75
CA PRO A 37 13.02 0.82 6.72
C PRO A 37 13.79 1.67 5.72
N ASP A 38 15.06 1.34 5.54
CA ASP A 38 15.87 1.95 4.51
C ASP A 38 15.05 1.80 3.21
N PRO A 39 14.60 2.90 2.58
CA PRO A 39 13.77 2.81 1.38
C PRO A 39 14.48 2.03 0.27
N ASN A 40 15.77 1.80 0.42
CA ASN A 40 16.63 1.09 -0.51
C ASN A 40 17.02 -0.34 -0.06
N GLN A 41 16.42 -0.96 0.96
CA GLN A 41 16.70 -2.38 1.33
C GLN A 41 18.20 -2.74 1.44
N GLY A 42 19.07 -1.79 1.84
CA GLY A 42 20.52 -1.99 1.93
C GLY A 42 21.34 -1.52 0.70
N PHE A 43 20.72 -0.91 -0.30
CA PHE A 43 21.40 -0.21 -1.40
C PHE A 43 21.64 1.27 -1.03
N SER A 44 22.75 1.87 -1.48
CA SER A 44 23.07 3.27 -1.15
C SER A 44 22.25 4.29 -1.96
N SER A 45 21.57 3.84 -3.02
CA SER A 45 20.67 4.66 -3.84
C SER A 45 19.68 3.80 -4.66
N TYR A 46 18.60 4.43 -5.15
CA TYR A 46 17.67 3.81 -6.10
C TYR A 46 18.36 3.41 -7.41
N ASP A 47 19.29 4.21 -7.92
CA ASP A 47 20.07 3.85 -9.12
C ASP A 47 20.92 2.61 -8.87
N GLU A 48 21.44 2.41 -7.66
CA GLU A 48 22.16 1.20 -7.28
C GLU A 48 21.21 0.00 -7.13
N MET A 49 20.04 0.18 -6.53
CA MET A 49 18.99 -0.85 -6.43
C MET A 49 18.53 -1.27 -7.83
N MET A 50 18.26 -0.32 -8.72
CA MET A 50 17.89 -0.58 -10.10
C MET A 50 19.04 -1.17 -10.91
N ALA A 51 20.28 -0.70 -10.72
CA ALA A 51 21.45 -1.31 -11.36
C ALA A 51 21.69 -2.75 -10.89
N ALA A 52 21.45 -3.03 -9.60
CA ALA A 52 21.53 -4.37 -9.03
C ALA A 52 20.43 -5.29 -9.59
N HIS A 53 19.22 -4.77 -9.83
CA HIS A 53 18.07 -5.55 -10.31
C HIS A 53 17.89 -5.61 -11.84
N HIS A 54 18.41 -4.62 -12.57
CA HIS A 54 18.29 -4.47 -14.03
C HIS A 54 19.63 -4.66 -14.76
N GLY A 55 20.73 -4.87 -14.04
CA GLY A 55 22.07 -5.00 -14.58
C GLY A 55 22.62 -3.64 -15.03
N SER A 56 23.66 -3.17 -14.36
CA SER A 56 24.48 -2.04 -14.82
C SER A 56 25.27 -2.45 -16.06
N GLY A 57 24.67 -2.33 -17.24
CA GLY A 57 25.38 -2.70 -18.46
C GLY A 57 24.56 -2.59 -19.73
N ALA A 58 24.52 -1.38 -20.30
CA ALA A 58 24.45 -1.24 -21.74
C ALA A 58 25.73 -1.83 -22.35
N SER A 59 25.78 -3.14 -22.60
CA SER A 59 26.61 -3.79 -23.64
C SER A 59 26.59 -5.31 -23.49
N GLY A 60 26.13 -6.00 -24.53
CA GLY A 60 26.46 -7.41 -24.80
C GLY A 60 25.34 -8.41 -24.53
N ASP A 61 24.81 -8.97 -25.62
CA ASP A 61 24.08 -10.24 -25.68
C ASP A 61 22.69 -10.30 -25.03
N ALA A 62 21.79 -9.47 -25.57
CA ALA A 62 20.35 -9.71 -25.48
C ALA A 62 19.99 -11.04 -26.20
N CYS A 63 19.77 -12.10 -25.43
CA CYS A 63 19.12 -13.30 -25.93
C CYS A 63 17.62 -13.02 -26.17
N GLY A 64 17.33 -12.64 -27.42
CA GLY A 64 16.05 -12.68 -28.12
C GLY A 64 14.76 -12.85 -27.32
N PHE A 65 14.11 -11.72 -27.03
CA PHE A 65 12.65 -11.65 -27.06
C PHE A 65 12.25 -10.33 -27.72
N VAL A 66 11.89 -10.38 -29.01
CA VAL A 66 11.15 -9.31 -29.70
C VAL A 66 9.68 -9.46 -29.35
N GLY A 67 9.35 -9.15 -28.09
CA GLY A 67 8.02 -8.74 -27.72
C GLY A 67 8.01 -7.22 -27.70
N GLU A 68 7.02 -6.62 -28.33
CA GLU A 68 6.69 -5.21 -28.17
C GLU A 68 6.24 -5.01 -26.71
N SER A 69 7.21 -5.00 -25.80
CA SER A 69 6.97 -4.73 -24.39
C SER A 69 6.60 -3.28 -24.33
N ASN A 70 5.32 -3.01 -24.12
CA ASN A 70 4.84 -1.73 -23.64
C ASN A 70 5.34 -1.58 -22.20
N VAL A 71 6.66 -1.45 -22.06
CA VAL A 71 7.35 -1.31 -20.77
C VAL A 71 6.77 -0.06 -20.17
N THR A 72 5.96 -0.25 -19.14
CA THR A 72 5.43 0.86 -18.40
C THR A 72 6.59 1.42 -17.60
N VAL A 73 7.07 2.61 -17.98
CA VAL A 73 8.23 3.25 -17.37
C VAL A 73 7.72 4.05 -16.17
N MET A 74 8.44 4.00 -15.05
CA MET A 74 8.28 4.98 -13.99
C MET A 74 8.81 6.32 -14.49
N ASP A 75 7.94 7.12 -15.12
CA ASP A 75 8.29 8.40 -15.73
C ASP A 75 7.90 9.60 -14.85
N GLY A 76 7.33 9.33 -13.67
CA GLY A 76 6.84 10.35 -12.75
C GLY A 76 5.47 10.91 -13.12
N GLU A 77 4.70 10.23 -13.99
CA GLU A 77 3.33 10.61 -14.33
C GLU A 77 2.47 10.77 -13.08
N GLU A 78 1.84 11.92 -12.90
CA GLU A 78 0.85 12.11 -11.84
C GLU A 78 -0.48 11.48 -12.26
N LEU A 79 -0.90 10.46 -11.50
CA LEU A 79 -2.13 9.73 -11.78
C LEU A 79 -3.35 10.53 -11.30
N PRO A 80 -4.54 10.32 -11.90
CA PRO A 80 -5.76 11.07 -11.55
C PRO A 80 -6.17 11.02 -10.07
N TYR A 81 -5.64 10.06 -9.32
CA TYR A 81 -5.87 9.89 -7.88
C TYR A 81 -4.79 10.50 -6.98
N GLY A 82 -3.88 11.32 -7.53
CA GLY A 82 -2.92 12.13 -6.76
C GLY A 82 -1.68 11.35 -6.29
N ILE A 83 -1.32 10.30 -7.00
CA ILE A 83 -0.12 9.49 -6.77
C ILE A 83 0.74 9.58 -8.02
N THR A 84 2.02 9.83 -7.84
CA THR A 84 2.99 9.83 -8.93
C THR A 84 3.38 8.39 -9.24
N PHE A 85 3.54 8.07 -10.51
CA PHE A 85 3.89 6.73 -10.95
C PHE A 85 5.41 6.54 -10.90
N ASP A 86 5.95 6.62 -9.69
CA ASP A 86 7.37 6.61 -9.35
C ASP A 86 7.59 6.07 -7.92
N THR A 87 8.83 6.16 -7.43
CA THR A 87 9.22 5.75 -6.07
C THR A 87 8.46 6.52 -4.99
N ASN A 88 8.21 7.82 -5.18
CA ASN A 88 7.45 8.61 -4.20
C ASN A 88 6.02 8.10 -4.08
N GLY A 89 5.41 7.75 -5.21
CA GLY A 89 4.10 7.11 -5.22
C GLY A 89 4.12 5.76 -4.52
N TYR A 90 5.09 4.92 -4.82
CA TYR A 90 5.25 3.62 -4.15
C TYR A 90 5.35 3.76 -2.62
N GLU A 91 6.19 4.67 -2.11
CA GLU A 91 6.31 4.94 -0.67
C GLU A 91 4.98 5.43 -0.06
N LYS A 92 4.24 6.28 -0.76
CA LYS A 92 2.89 6.69 -0.34
C LYS A 92 1.94 5.50 -0.27
N LEU A 93 1.99 4.58 -1.24
CA LEU A 93 1.17 3.38 -1.23
C LEU A 93 1.45 2.51 0.00
N LEU A 94 2.74 2.32 0.36
CA LEU A 94 3.10 1.62 1.60
C LEU A 94 2.47 2.28 2.83
N SER A 95 2.49 3.61 2.89
CA SER A 95 1.90 4.35 4.01
C SER A 95 0.38 4.22 4.10
N PHE A 96 -0.32 4.06 2.96
CA PHE A 96 -1.78 3.88 2.96
C PHE A 96 -2.22 2.55 3.54
N ASP A 97 -1.43 1.49 3.38
CA ASP A 97 -1.78 0.20 3.95
C ASP A 97 -1.91 0.26 5.48
N SER A 98 -0.94 0.91 6.13
CA SER A 98 -0.93 1.07 7.59
C SER A 98 -1.88 2.15 8.12
N SER A 99 -2.13 3.20 7.35
CA SER A 99 -2.96 4.34 7.80
C SER A 99 -4.45 4.18 7.54
N ILE A 100 -4.86 3.31 6.61
CA ILE A 100 -6.26 3.07 6.27
C ILE A 100 -6.70 1.71 6.82
N SER A 101 -7.68 1.74 7.73
CA SER A 101 -8.27 0.51 8.29
C SER A 101 -9.00 -0.30 7.22
N MET A 102 -8.74 -1.61 7.18
CA MET A 102 -9.45 -2.55 6.29
C MET A 102 -10.96 -2.57 6.55
N SER A 103 -11.41 -2.40 7.80
CA SER A 103 -12.82 -2.54 8.18
C SER A 103 -13.77 -1.58 7.44
N GLY A 104 -13.29 -0.40 7.05
CA GLY A 104 -14.08 0.60 6.33
C GLY A 104 -14.20 0.37 4.82
N VAL A 105 -13.33 -0.46 4.25
CA VAL A 105 -13.19 -0.66 2.79
C VAL A 105 -13.27 -2.14 2.38
N GLN A 106 -13.47 -3.03 3.35
CA GLN A 106 -13.36 -4.49 3.18
C GLN A 106 -14.18 -5.04 2.02
N GLN A 107 -15.42 -4.57 1.85
CA GLN A 107 -16.32 -5.06 0.80
C GLN A 107 -15.84 -4.72 -0.63
N THR A 108 -15.06 -3.66 -0.76
CA THR A 108 -14.52 -3.22 -2.05
C THR A 108 -13.13 -3.81 -2.30
N VAL A 109 -12.36 -4.07 -1.24
CA VAL A 109 -10.94 -4.44 -1.33
C VAL A 109 -10.71 -5.96 -1.27
N VAL A 110 -11.39 -6.68 -0.37
CA VAL A 110 -11.13 -8.12 -0.17
C VAL A 110 -11.51 -8.91 -1.41
N GLY A 111 -10.65 -9.86 -1.79
CA GLY A 111 -10.79 -10.69 -2.98
C GLY A 111 -10.37 -10.00 -4.28
N LEU A 112 -9.66 -8.87 -4.23
CA LEU A 112 -8.91 -8.35 -5.38
C LEU A 112 -7.68 -9.22 -5.64
N ASP A 113 -7.38 -9.48 -6.91
CA ASP A 113 -6.20 -10.22 -7.35
C ASP A 113 -4.97 -9.33 -7.27
N ILE A 114 -4.03 -9.75 -6.42
CA ILE A 114 -2.74 -9.14 -6.21
C ILE A 114 -1.59 -10.09 -6.57
N GLU A 115 -1.84 -11.23 -7.25
CA GLU A 115 -0.85 -12.28 -7.47
C GLU A 115 0.45 -11.77 -8.12
N LEU A 116 1.57 -11.91 -7.42
CA LEU A 116 2.90 -11.52 -7.90
C LEU A 116 3.83 -12.73 -7.97
N PRO A 117 4.81 -12.76 -8.88
CA PRO A 117 5.71 -13.91 -9.06
C PRO A 117 6.70 -14.13 -7.90
N CYS A 118 6.76 -13.22 -6.91
CA CYS A 118 7.68 -13.32 -5.76
C CYS A 118 7.12 -14.10 -4.56
N CYS A 119 5.81 -14.36 -4.51
CA CYS A 119 5.20 -15.06 -3.39
C CYS A 119 3.82 -15.65 -3.76
N ASP A 120 3.40 -16.70 -3.06
CA ASP A 120 2.20 -17.48 -3.41
C ASP A 120 0.86 -16.85 -2.97
N PHE A 121 0.83 -15.55 -2.73
CA PHE A 121 -0.37 -14.82 -2.34
C PHE A 121 -1.12 -14.33 -3.58
N LYS A 122 -2.41 -14.68 -3.68
CA LYS A 122 -3.22 -14.38 -4.87
C LYS A 122 -4.23 -13.28 -4.65
N LEU A 123 -4.95 -13.31 -3.53
CA LEU A 123 -6.07 -12.42 -3.26
C LEU A 123 -5.81 -11.62 -1.99
N ILE A 124 -6.33 -10.39 -1.94
CA ILE A 124 -6.34 -9.62 -0.71
C ILE A 124 -7.31 -10.27 0.28
N GLU A 125 -6.80 -10.62 1.45
CA GLU A 125 -7.54 -11.15 2.58
C GLU A 125 -7.81 -10.07 3.64
N PRO A 126 -8.81 -10.26 4.52
CA PRO A 126 -9.07 -9.33 5.63
C PRO A 126 -7.89 -9.19 6.60
N ALA A 127 -7.05 -10.23 6.71
CA ALA A 127 -5.84 -10.28 7.54
C ALA A 127 -4.88 -11.35 6.99
N GLY A 128 -3.60 -11.28 7.39
CA GLY A 128 -2.60 -12.29 7.04
C GLY A 128 -2.16 -12.28 5.59
N ASN A 129 -2.17 -11.11 4.94
CA ASN A 129 -1.59 -10.92 3.61
C ASN A 129 -0.06 -11.05 3.66
N CYS A 130 0.58 -11.16 2.50
CA CYS A 130 2.04 -11.08 2.40
C CYS A 130 2.54 -9.68 2.80
N ASP A 131 3.55 -9.62 3.66
CA ASP A 131 4.15 -8.36 4.12
C ASP A 131 5.28 -7.86 3.19
N CYS A 132 5.41 -8.40 1.97
CA CYS A 132 6.38 -7.88 1.01
C CYS A 132 5.95 -6.49 0.51
N GLY A 133 6.93 -5.62 0.25
CA GLY A 133 6.66 -4.23 -0.13
C GLY A 133 5.70 -4.09 -1.31
N HIS A 134 5.80 -4.95 -2.33
CA HIS A 134 4.88 -4.93 -3.47
C HIS A 134 3.43 -5.22 -3.07
N HIS A 135 3.19 -6.25 -2.25
CA HIS A 135 1.84 -6.56 -1.80
C HIS A 135 1.28 -5.50 -0.85
N VAL A 136 2.12 -4.99 0.07
CA VAL A 136 1.74 -3.87 0.95
C VAL A 136 1.34 -2.66 0.12
N ALA A 137 2.09 -2.33 -0.94
CA ALA A 137 1.76 -1.23 -1.85
C ALA A 137 0.45 -1.48 -2.61
N LEU A 138 0.20 -2.69 -3.12
CA LEU A 138 -1.06 -3.02 -3.80
C LEU A 138 -2.28 -2.98 -2.86
N VAL A 139 -2.13 -3.44 -1.61
CA VAL A 139 -3.19 -3.34 -0.60
C VAL A 139 -3.43 -1.88 -0.22
N GLY A 140 -2.36 -1.09 -0.06
CA GLY A 140 -2.45 0.35 0.19
C GLY A 140 -3.14 1.11 -0.94
N LEU A 141 -2.81 0.80 -2.20
CA LEU A 141 -3.50 1.31 -3.39
C LEU A 141 -5.00 0.98 -3.35
N ALA A 142 -5.34 -0.28 -3.09
CA ALA A 142 -6.72 -0.73 -3.04
C ALA A 142 -7.52 -0.02 -1.94
N LYS A 143 -6.94 0.06 -0.73
CA LYS A 143 -7.53 0.80 0.40
C LYS A 143 -7.75 2.27 0.03
N MET A 144 -6.72 2.94 -0.48
CA MET A 144 -6.80 4.36 -0.85
C MET A 144 -7.89 4.61 -1.89
N LEU A 145 -7.90 3.86 -2.99
CA LEU A 145 -8.91 4.03 -4.04
C LEU A 145 -10.33 3.72 -3.53
N ALA A 146 -10.49 2.70 -2.68
CA ALA A 146 -11.77 2.40 -2.06
C ALA A 146 -12.28 3.56 -1.17
N THR A 147 -11.40 4.24 -0.42
CA THR A 147 -11.81 5.44 0.35
C THR A 147 -12.24 6.61 -0.54
N LYS A 148 -11.77 6.65 -1.79
CA LYS A 148 -12.16 7.64 -2.81
C LYS A 148 -13.42 7.24 -3.59
N GLY A 149 -14.03 6.09 -3.27
CA GLY A 149 -15.28 5.63 -3.88
C GLY A 149 -15.11 4.92 -5.22
N TYR A 150 -13.89 4.49 -5.57
CA TYR A 150 -13.66 3.70 -6.77
C TYR A 150 -14.31 2.33 -6.66
N SER A 151 -14.79 1.79 -7.78
CA SER A 151 -15.38 0.46 -7.81
C SER A 151 -14.29 -0.62 -7.71
N LYS A 152 -14.68 -1.83 -7.29
CA LYS A 152 -13.76 -2.98 -7.24
C LYS A 152 -13.09 -3.26 -8.60
N THR A 153 -13.83 -3.08 -9.70
CA THR A 153 -13.30 -3.23 -11.06
C THR A 153 -12.24 -2.20 -11.40
N ASP A 154 -12.49 -0.92 -11.05
CA ASP A 154 -11.52 0.16 -11.32
C ASP A 154 -10.24 -0.06 -10.51
N ILE A 155 -10.38 -0.47 -9.25
CA ILE A 155 -9.25 -0.78 -8.38
C ILE A 155 -8.44 -1.95 -8.95
N GLN A 156 -9.11 -3.00 -9.43
CA GLN A 156 -8.42 -4.14 -10.04
C GLN A 156 -7.62 -3.72 -11.28
N ALA A 157 -8.16 -2.83 -12.11
CA ALA A 157 -7.47 -2.31 -13.27
C ALA A 157 -6.20 -1.53 -12.88
N GLU A 158 -6.27 -0.71 -11.82
CA GLU A 158 -5.10 -0.01 -11.31
C GLU A 158 -4.06 -0.95 -10.70
N ILE A 159 -4.49 -1.98 -9.95
CA ILE A 159 -3.59 -3.03 -9.46
C ILE A 159 -2.83 -3.67 -10.62
N VAL A 160 -3.50 -4.02 -11.73
CA VAL A 160 -2.84 -4.62 -12.89
C VAL A 160 -1.77 -3.70 -13.49
N LYS A 161 -2.03 -2.38 -13.55
CA LYS A 161 -1.02 -1.40 -14.01
C LYS A 161 0.21 -1.39 -13.10
N TRP A 162 0.00 -1.32 -11.79
CA TRP A 162 1.08 -1.34 -10.80
C TRP A 162 1.86 -2.67 -10.79
N LYS A 163 1.19 -3.81 -11.00
CA LYS A 163 1.85 -5.12 -11.18
C LYS A 163 2.80 -5.09 -12.37
N GLY A 164 2.40 -4.45 -13.48
CA GLY A 164 3.24 -4.23 -14.65
C GLY A 164 4.47 -3.37 -14.37
N LEU A 165 4.45 -2.48 -13.38
CA LEU A 165 5.65 -1.76 -12.95
C LEU A 165 6.60 -2.63 -12.13
N PHE A 166 6.05 -3.39 -11.18
CA PHE A 166 6.87 -4.24 -10.30
C PHE A 166 7.51 -5.38 -11.09
N TYR A 167 6.81 -5.88 -12.11
CA TYR A 167 7.26 -6.98 -12.96
C TYR A 167 6.92 -6.67 -14.43
N PRO A 168 7.69 -5.80 -15.11
CA PRO A 168 7.41 -5.38 -16.49
C PRO A 168 7.47 -6.52 -17.51
N ASN A 169 8.11 -7.63 -17.17
CA ASN A 169 8.16 -8.85 -17.99
C ASN A 169 7.29 -9.99 -17.42
N GLY A 170 6.47 -9.72 -16.41
CA GLY A 170 5.60 -10.72 -15.76
C GLY A 170 6.34 -11.79 -14.94
N THR A 171 7.67 -11.74 -14.90
CA THR A 171 8.52 -12.67 -14.15
C THR A 171 9.27 -11.93 -13.06
N ALA A 172 9.49 -12.57 -11.91
CA ALA A 172 10.49 -12.09 -10.96
C ALA A 172 11.83 -11.96 -11.70
N SER A 173 12.40 -10.75 -11.75
CA SER A 173 13.72 -10.57 -12.36
C SER A 173 14.70 -11.49 -11.64
N ALA A 174 15.52 -12.24 -12.38
CA ALA A 174 16.50 -13.17 -11.84
C ALA A 174 17.54 -12.51 -10.91
N ALA A 175 17.54 -11.18 -10.84
CA ALA A 175 18.38 -10.38 -9.96
C ALA A 175 17.76 -10.07 -8.58
N GLY A 176 16.63 -10.68 -8.22
CA GLY A 176 15.94 -10.45 -6.94
C GLY A 176 15.34 -11.73 -6.37
N GLY A 177 16.18 -12.77 -6.21
CA GLY A 177 15.89 -13.79 -5.22
C GLY A 177 16.05 -13.17 -3.83
N CYS A 178 15.03 -13.34 -2.99
CA CYS A 178 14.98 -12.92 -1.60
C CYS A 178 16.24 -13.30 -0.80
#